data_AF-A0A3B0AA30-F1
#
_entry.id   AF-A0A3B0AA30-F1
#
_cell.length_a   1.000
_cell.length_b   1.000
_cell.length_c   1.000
_cell.angle_alpha   90.00
_cell.angle_beta   90.00
_cell.angle_gamma   90.00
#
_symmetry.space_group_name_H-M   'P 1'
#
loop_
_entity.id
_entity.type
_entity.pdbx_description
1 polymer ?
#
loop_
_entity_poly.entity_id
_entity_poly.type
_entity_poly.pdbx_seq_one_letter_code
_entity_poly.pdbx_strand_id
1 'polypeptide(L)'
;MARRERTPRRIALDVLRSVKSDVGSLIARWDVTGKVYLHPHEREDPSRWFRPRQPHEYPENDPQAWTQLAADAEEVARTAMALRRFALDQKADLLRARRGGQQ
;
A
#
# COMPACT_ATOMS: atom_id res chain seq x y z
N MET A 1 -17.59 -16.32 26.91
CA MET A 1 -16.75 -15.35 26.17
C MET A 1 -16.74 -15.74 24.69
N ALA A 2 -17.55 -15.09 23.86
CA ALA A 2 -17.65 -15.41 22.43
C ALA A 2 -16.49 -14.76 21.67
N ARG A 3 -15.56 -15.58 21.18
CA ARG A 3 -14.49 -15.19 20.26
C ARG A 3 -15.17 -14.72 18.97
N ARG A 4 -15.19 -13.40 18.71
CA ARG A 4 -15.71 -12.84 17.46
C ARG A 4 -14.86 -13.35 16.30
N GLU A 5 -15.26 -14.46 15.69
CA GLU A 5 -14.72 -14.93 14.42
C GLU A 5 -14.93 -13.82 13.39
N ARG A 6 -13.87 -13.10 13.03
CA ARG A 6 -13.93 -12.14 11.93
C ARG A 6 -14.21 -12.94 10.67
N THR A 7 -15.36 -12.70 10.04
CA THR A 7 -15.73 -13.33 8.76
C THR A 7 -14.56 -13.16 7.77
N PRO A 8 -14.17 -14.19 6.99
CA PRO A 8 -13.06 -14.12 6.03
C PRO A 8 -13.10 -12.89 5.12
N ARG A 9 -14.30 -12.43 4.77
CA ARG A 9 -14.56 -11.18 4.04
C ARG A 9 -13.99 -9.93 4.73
N ARG A 10 -14.12 -9.82 6.06
CA ARG A 10 -13.65 -8.64 6.82
C ARG A 10 -12.12 -8.58 6.83
N ILE A 11 -11.47 -9.73 7.00
CA ILE A 11 -10.00 -9.82 6.93
C ILE A 11 -9.51 -9.41 5.54
N ALA A 12 -10.15 -9.93 4.48
CA ALA A 12 -9.79 -9.57 3.10
C ALA A 12 -9.98 -8.06 2.81
N LEU A 13 -11.02 -7.43 3.36
CA LEU A 13 -11.23 -5.99 3.24
C LEU A 13 -10.18 -5.17 4.00
N ASP A 14 -9.78 -5.61 5.19
CA ASP A 14 -8.72 -4.96 5.96
C ASP A 14 -7.38 -5.05 5.20
N VAL A 15 -7.07 -6.22 4.62
CA VAL A 15 -5.88 -6.42 3.76
C VAL A 15 -5.94 -5.52 2.52
N LEU A 16 -7.09 -5.41 1.84
CA LEU A 16 -7.25 -4.53 0.68
C LEU A 16 -6.95 -3.07 1.03
N ARG A 17 -7.42 -2.62 2.20
CA ARG A 17 -7.16 -1.25 2.69
C ARG A 17 -5.68 -1.03 3.00
N SER A 18 -5.01 -2.02 3.59
CA SER A 18 -3.56 -1.98 3.81
C SER A 18 -2.83 -1.84 2.48
N VAL A 19 -3.07 -2.74 1.52
CA VAL A 19 -2.44 -2.71 0.19
C VAL A 19 -2.65 -1.35 -0.49
N LYS A 20 -3.86 -0.78 -0.41
CA LYS A 20 -4.12 0.55 -0.96
C LYS A 20 -3.27 1.64 -0.27
N SER A 21 -3.15 1.58 1.05
CA SER A 21 -2.31 2.50 1.82
C SER A 21 -0.84 2.34 1.45
N ASP A 22 -0.36 1.10 1.35
CA ASP A 22 1.04 0.78 1.06
C ASP A 22 1.43 1.25 -0.35
N VAL A 23 0.56 1.03 -1.36
CA VAL A 23 0.73 1.61 -2.70
C VAL A 23 0.79 3.14 -2.65
N GLY A 24 -0.07 3.78 -1.86
CA GLY A 24 -0.05 5.23 -1.68
C GLY A 24 1.27 5.73 -1.08
N SER A 25 1.79 5.03 -0.07
CA SER A 25 3.10 5.31 0.53
C SER A 25 4.25 5.13 -0.46
N LEU A 26 4.22 4.08 -1.29
CA LEU A 26 5.22 3.86 -2.34
C LEU A 26 5.23 5.00 -3.37
N ILE A 27 4.05 5.43 -3.82
CA ILE A 27 3.91 6.58 -4.74
C ILE A 27 4.44 7.85 -4.08
N ALA A 28 4.10 8.11 -2.82
CA ALA A 28 4.56 9.30 -2.10
C ALA A 28 6.07 9.30 -1.85
N ARG A 29 6.69 8.14 -1.59
CA ARG A 29 8.15 8.00 -1.48
C ARG A 29 8.87 8.33 -2.79
N TRP A 30 8.18 8.13 -3.91
CA TRP A 30 8.67 8.49 -5.23
C TRP A 30 8.07 9.79 -5.76
N ASP A 31 7.55 10.63 -4.87
CA ASP A 31 7.14 11.97 -5.23
C ASP A 31 8.37 12.77 -5.68
N VAL A 32 8.50 12.89 -7.01
CA VAL A 32 9.49 13.70 -7.71
C VAL A 32 9.16 15.19 -7.67
N THR A 33 8.16 15.62 -6.90
CA THR A 33 8.07 17.03 -6.56
C THR A 33 9.43 17.42 -6.00
N GLY A 34 10.08 18.39 -6.65
CA GLY A 34 11.43 18.87 -6.28
C GLY A 34 11.42 19.63 -4.95
N LYS A 35 10.60 19.17 -3.98
CA LYS A 35 10.31 19.78 -2.70
C LYS A 35 10.45 18.73 -1.59
N VAL A 36 10.94 19.17 -0.44
CA VAL A 36 11.03 18.38 0.80
C VAL A 36 10.26 19.13 1.88
N TYR A 37 9.42 18.41 2.63
CA TYR A 37 8.70 18.96 3.78
C TYR A 37 9.68 19.23 4.93
N LEU A 38 9.57 20.41 5.53
CA LEU A 38 10.42 20.82 6.64
C LEU A 38 9.74 20.53 7.98
N HIS A 39 10.47 19.89 8.90
CA HIS A 39 10.04 19.85 10.29
C HIS A 39 10.01 21.26 10.89
N PRO A 40 9.15 21.53 11.89
CA PRO A 40 9.03 22.86 12.49
C PRO A 40 10.34 23.50 12.95
N HIS A 41 11.31 22.70 13.40
CA HIS A 41 12.62 23.16 13.87
C HIS A 41 13.62 23.42 12.74
N GLU A 42 13.35 22.96 11.52
CA GLU A 42 14.19 23.16 10.33
C GLU A 42 13.73 24.36 9.49
N ARG A 43 12.69 25.06 9.94
CA ARG A 43 12.11 26.21 9.23
C ARG A 43 12.87 27.46 9.56
N GLU A 44 13.62 27.98 8.59
CA GLU A 44 14.15 29.34 8.65
C GLU A 44 13.02 30.39 8.61
N ASP A 45 11.94 30.09 7.87
CA ASP A 45 10.72 30.89 7.82
C ASP A 45 9.51 30.05 8.29
N PRO A 46 8.80 30.44 9.36
CA PRO A 46 7.64 29.70 9.89
C PRO A 46 6.49 29.52 8.89
N SER A 47 6.37 30.41 7.89
CA SER A 47 5.35 30.34 6.85
C SER A 47 5.66 29.31 5.76
N ARG A 48 6.92 28.84 5.69
CA ARG A 48 7.41 27.94 4.66
C ARG A 48 7.44 26.49 5.16
N TRP A 49 6.58 25.66 4.59
CA TRP A 49 6.44 24.24 4.95
C TRP A 49 7.26 23.30 4.06
N PHE A 50 7.91 23.84 3.02
CA PHE A 50 8.68 23.07 2.06
C PHE A 50 9.87 23.88 1.52
N ARG A 51 10.97 23.18 1.20
CA ARG A 51 12.10 23.74 0.44
C ARG A 51 12.39 22.94 -0.82
N PRO A 52 13.11 23.50 -1.80
CA PRO A 52 13.64 22.72 -2.91
C PRO A 52 14.47 21.55 -2.41
N ARG A 53 14.34 20.42 -3.10
CA ARG A 53 15.13 19.22 -2.88
C ARG A 53 16.55 19.43 -3.40
N GLN A 54 17.55 19.10 -2.59
CA GLN A 54 18.95 19.07 -2.99
C GLN A 54 19.26 17.77 -3.74
N PRO A 55 20.27 17.73 -4.63
CA PRO A 55 20.55 16.55 -5.46
C PRO A 55 20.67 15.23 -4.67
N HIS A 56 21.36 15.22 -3.54
CA HIS A 56 21.55 14.01 -2.74
C HIS A 56 20.26 13.48 -2.07
N GLU A 57 19.21 14.30 -2.02
CA GLU A 57 17.93 13.91 -1.41
C GLU A 57 16.99 13.27 -2.43
N TYR A 58 17.32 13.28 -3.72
CA TYR A 58 16.50 12.57 -4.70
C TYR A 58 16.64 11.07 -4.46
N PRO A 59 15.52 10.34 -4.33
CA PRO A 59 15.56 8.90 -4.09
C PRO A 59 16.36 8.13 -5.15
N GLU A 60 16.43 8.67 -6.37
CA GLU A 60 17.21 8.10 -7.46
C GLU A 60 18.73 8.10 -7.24
N ASN A 61 19.22 9.00 -6.38
CA ASN A 61 20.64 9.17 -6.06
C ASN A 61 21.09 8.32 -4.85
N ASP A 62 20.18 7.55 -4.24
CA ASP A 62 20.46 6.61 -3.15
C ASP A 62 20.19 5.15 -3.62
N PRO A 63 21.23 4.36 -3.92
CA PRO A 63 21.09 2.95 -4.31
C PRO A 63 20.39 2.08 -3.25
N GLN A 64 20.54 2.41 -1.96
CA GLN A 64 19.88 1.68 -0.88
C GLN A 64 18.37 1.96 -0.90
N ALA A 65 17.97 3.19 -1.19
CA ALA A 65 16.56 3.56 -1.35
C ALA A 65 15.89 2.79 -2.50
N TRP A 66 16.58 2.57 -3.62
CA TRP A 66 16.11 1.74 -4.73
C TRP A 66 15.89 0.27 -4.34
N THR A 67 16.87 -0.29 -3.62
CA THR A 67 16.81 -1.69 -3.20
C THR A 67 15.63 -1.91 -2.25
N GLN A 68 15.44 -0.99 -1.30
CA GLN A 68 14.31 -1.03 -0.37
C GLN A 68 12.99 -0.86 -1.10
N LEU A 69 12.90 0.07 -2.05
CA LEU A 69 11.69 0.28 -2.84
C LEU A 69 11.30 -0.99 -3.61
N ALA A 70 12.26 -1.64 -4.25
CA ALA A 70 12.01 -2.87 -5.00
C ALA A 70 11.46 -3.98 -4.07
N ALA A 71 12.05 -4.14 -2.89
CA ALA A 71 11.59 -5.09 -1.89
C ALA A 71 10.16 -4.79 -1.40
N ASP A 72 9.87 -3.54 -1.07
CA ASP A 72 8.54 -3.11 -0.60
C ASP A 72 7.48 -3.30 -1.71
N ALA A 73 7.82 -2.95 -2.95
CA ALA A 73 6.95 -3.13 -4.10
C ALA A 73 6.64 -4.62 -4.37
N GLU A 74 7.65 -5.49 -4.22
CA GLU A 74 7.48 -6.92 -4.36
C GLU A 74 6.54 -7.49 -3.28
N GLU A 75 6.65 -7.04 -2.04
CA GLU A 75 5.77 -7.45 -0.95
C GLU A 75 4.31 -7.04 -1.19
N VAL A 76 4.10 -5.79 -1.60
CA VAL A 76 2.77 -5.28 -1.96
C VAL A 76 2.18 -6.09 -3.12
N ALA A 77 2.98 -6.40 -4.14
CA ALA A 77 2.56 -7.23 -5.27
C ALA A 77 2.16 -8.65 -4.83
N ARG A 78 2.97 -9.31 -3.99
CA ARG A 78 2.66 -10.64 -3.43
C ARG A 78 1.33 -10.63 -2.68
N THR A 79 1.12 -9.63 -1.83
CA THR A 79 -0.12 -9.48 -1.05
C THR A 79 -1.34 -9.24 -1.95
N ALA A 80 -1.19 -8.38 -2.97
CA ALA A 80 -2.25 -8.12 -3.94
C ALA A 80 -2.62 -9.37 -4.76
N MET A 81 -1.62 -10.17 -5.16
CA MET A 81 -1.86 -11.44 -5.87
C MET A 81 -2.61 -12.45 -5.00
N ALA A 82 -2.25 -12.59 -3.73
CA ALA A 82 -2.95 -13.45 -2.79
C ALA A 82 -4.42 -13.03 -2.61
N LEU A 83 -4.67 -11.73 -2.48
CA LEU A 83 -6.02 -11.18 -2.36
C LEU A 83 -6.86 -11.43 -3.63
N ARG A 84 -6.25 -11.26 -4.82
CA ARG A 84 -6.91 -11.57 -6.09
C ARG A 84 -7.30 -13.05 -6.16
N ARG A 85 -6.40 -13.95 -5.73
CA ARG A 85 -6.69 -15.39 -5.72
C ARG A 85 -7.87 -15.71 -4.80
N PHE A 86 -7.85 -15.21 -3.56
CA PHE A 86 -8.95 -15.35 -2.62
C PHE A 86 -10.29 -14.87 -3.21
N ALA A 87 -10.32 -13.69 -3.85
CA ALA A 87 -11.53 -13.16 -4.47
C ALA A 87 -12.07 -14.04 -5.61
N LEU A 88 -11.17 -14.62 -6.42
CA LEU A 88 -11.55 -15.55 -7.49
C LEU A 88 -12.11 -16.87 -6.93
N ASP A 89 -11.51 -17.41 -5.88
CA ASP A 89 -11.98 -18.64 -5.23
C ASP A 89 -13.39 -18.42 -4.64
N GLN A 90 -13.60 -17.30 -3.93
CA GLN A 90 -14.93 -16.93 -3.42
C GLN A 90 -15.98 -16.77 -4.53
N LYS A 91 -15.61 -16.15 -5.67
CA LYS A 91 -16.50 -16.04 -6.83
C LYS A 91 -16.87 -17.41 -7.39
N ALA A 92 -15.90 -18.32 -7.50
CA ALA A 92 -16.14 -19.67 -8.01
C ALA A 92 -17.10 -20.44 -7.11
N ASP A 93 -16.94 -20.35 -5.80
CA ASP A 93 -17.82 -21.02 -4.82
C ASP A 93 -19.25 -20.48 -4.87
N LEU A 94 -19.42 -19.16 -4.98
CA LEU A 94 -20.74 -18.55 -5.17
C LEU A 94 -21.43 -19.01 -6.47
N LEU A 95 -20.68 -19.15 -7.56
CA LEU A 95 -21.21 -19.64 -8.83
C LEU A 95 -21.61 -21.12 -8.76
N ARG A 96 -20.83 -21.95 -8.05
CA ARG A 96 -21.16 -23.37 -7.82
C ARG A 96 -22.42 -23.51 -6.98
N ALA A 97 -22.53 -22.76 -5.86
CA ALA A 97 -23.70 -22.78 -4.99
C ALA A 97 -24.98 -22.40 -5.75
N ARG A 98 -24.91 -21.40 -6.64
CA ARG A 98 -26.04 -20.97 -7.46
C ARG A 98 -26.49 -22.03 -8.48
N ARG A 99 -25.58 -22.87 -8.98
CA ARG A 99 -25.91 -23.96 -9.92
C ARG A 99 -26.42 -25.21 -9.21
N GLY A 100 -25.93 -25.51 -8.01
CA GLY A 100 -26.36 -26.66 -7.21
C GLY A 100 -27.74 -26.52 -6.57
N GLY A 101 -28.24 -25.28 -6.39
CA GLY A 101 -29.58 -25.02 -5.84
C GLY A 101 -30.72 -24.95 -6.87
N GLN A 102 -30.48 -25.34 -8.14
CA GLN A 102 -31.49 -25.38 -9.21
C GLN A 102 -31.96 -26.80 -9.55
N GLN A 103 -31.70 -27.79 -8.71
CA GLN A 103 -32.18 -29.17 -8.86
C GLN A 103 -33.23 -29.52 -7.81
#